data_AF-A0A1Y1R3T1-F1
#
_entry.id   AF-A0A1Y1R3T1-F1
#
_cell.length_a   1.000
_cell.length_b   1.000
_cell.length_c   1.000
_cell.angle_alpha   90.00
_cell.angle_beta   90.00
_cell.angle_gamma   90.00
#
_symmetry.space_group_name_H-M   'P 1'
#
loop_
_entity.id
_entity.type
_entity.pdbx_description
1 polymer ?
#
loop_
_entity_poly.entity_id
_entity_poly.type
_entity_poly.pdbx_seq_one_letter_code
_entity_poly.pdbx_strand_id
1 'polypeptide(L)'
;MEILRKCPCCQSEAEFVDVPVSGSLLWQVTCRRCGLSTELDDDRMLCLKQWNRREREDHLKMVLISLTIGSAFLAVIGFVIGMLLGLNSGFS
;
A
#
# COMPACT_ATOMS: atom_id res chain seq x y z
N MET A 1 -19.86 -10.81 1.96
CA MET A 1 -19.99 -9.36 2.26
C MET A 1 -18.59 -8.78 2.29
N GLU A 2 -18.25 -7.89 1.36
CA GLU A 2 -16.96 -7.21 1.38
C GLU A 2 -17.04 -6.01 2.33
N ILE A 3 -16.04 -5.87 3.21
CA ILE A 3 -15.95 -4.79 4.19
C ILE A 3 -15.06 -3.68 3.59
N LEU A 4 -15.40 -2.42 3.85
CA LEU A 4 -14.59 -1.28 3.44
C LEU A 4 -13.24 -1.32 4.16
N ARG A 5 -12.14 -1.38 3.39
CA ARG A 5 -10.79 -1.39 3.97
C ARG A 5 -10.31 0.01 4.36
N LYS A 6 -9.32 0.04 5.25
CA LYS A 6 -8.61 1.26 5.67
C LYS A 6 -7.96 1.96 4.47
N CYS A 7 -7.61 3.22 4.66
CA CYS A 7 -6.93 4.00 3.64
C CYS A 7 -5.58 3.37 3.26
N PRO A 8 -5.32 3.16 1.96
CA PRO A 8 -4.05 2.57 1.50
C PRO A 8 -2.84 3.43 1.82
N CYS A 9 -2.99 4.76 1.86
CA CYS A 9 -1.88 5.69 2.08
C CYS A 9 -1.53 5.87 3.56
N CYS A 10 -2.53 6.05 4.42
CA CYS A 10 -2.30 6.46 5.81
C CYS A 10 -2.89 5.51 6.85
N GLN A 11 -3.48 4.40 6.41
CA GLN A 11 -4.09 3.37 7.27
C GLN A 11 -5.19 3.90 8.21
N SER A 12 -5.71 5.11 7.96
CA SER A 12 -6.85 5.65 8.70
C SER A 12 -8.15 5.02 8.22
N GLU A 13 -9.23 5.31 8.93
CA GLU A 13 -10.57 4.95 8.49
C GLU A 13 -10.93 5.66 7.18
N ALA A 14 -11.66 4.93 6.36
CA ALA A 14 -12.28 5.39 5.12
C ALA A 14 -13.79 5.34 5.31
N GLU A 15 -14.51 6.24 4.64
CA GLU A 15 -15.96 6.34 4.75
C GLU A 15 -16.60 6.50 3.38
N PHE A 16 -17.86 6.10 3.29
CA PHE A 16 -18.69 6.40 2.13
C PHE A 16 -19.29 7.79 2.27
N VAL A 17 -19.28 8.53 1.19
CA VAL A 17 -19.94 9.83 1.05
C VAL A 17 -20.92 9.71 -0.09
N ASP A 18 -22.17 10.07 0.17
CA ASP A 18 -23.22 10.24 -0.82
C ASP A 18 -23.21 11.67 -1.34
N VAL A 19 -23.18 11.81 -2.66
CA VAL A 19 -23.08 13.11 -3.34
C VAL A 19 -24.25 13.23 -4.31
N PRO A 20 -25.25 14.08 -4.02
CA PRO A 20 -26.35 14.33 -4.93
C PRO A 20 -25.86 15.20 -6.10
N VAL A 21 -25.97 14.69 -7.33
CA VAL A 21 -25.58 15.40 -8.55
C VAL A 21 -26.75 15.41 -9.53
N SER A 22 -27.32 16.58 -9.78
CA SER A 22 -28.30 16.82 -10.85
C SER A 22 -29.45 15.80 -10.95
N GLY A 23 -29.94 15.31 -9.80
CA GLY A 23 -31.05 14.35 -9.71
C GLY A 23 -30.65 12.88 -9.55
N SER A 24 -29.36 12.55 -9.61
CA SER A 24 -28.82 11.22 -9.27
C SER A 24 -28.05 11.25 -7.95
N LEU A 25 -28.06 10.12 -7.25
CA LEU A 25 -27.27 9.90 -6.03
C LEU A 25 -26.00 9.15 -6.44
N LEU A 26 -24.85 9.80 -6.33
CA LEU A 26 -23.55 9.18 -6.56
C LEU A 26 -22.90 8.84 -5.22
N TRP A 27 -22.01 7.87 -5.25
CA TRP A 27 -21.24 7.40 -4.11
C TRP A 27 -19.77 7.62 -4.35
N GLN A 28 -19.04 7.85 -3.26
CA GLN A 28 -17.59 7.96 -3.27
C GLN A 28 -17.06 7.41 -1.95
N VAL A 29 -15.87 6.82 -1.96
CA VAL A 29 -15.13 6.50 -0.73
C VAL A 29 -14.08 7.58 -0.52
N THR A 30 -13.99 8.13 0.68
CA THR A 30 -12.99 9.13 1.04
C THR A 30 -12.28 8.79 2.35
N CYS A 31 -11.04 9.22 2.46
CA CYS A 31 -10.24 9.18 3.66
C CYS A 31 -10.22 10.55 4.33
N ARG A 32 -10.72 10.65 5.57
CA ARG A 32 -10.73 11.90 6.34
C ARG A 32 -9.36 12.46 6.68
N ARG A 33 -8.31 11.62 6.68
CA ARG A 33 -6.98 12.03 7.15
C ARG A 33 -6.09 12.57 6.03
N CYS A 34 -5.96 11.84 4.92
CA CYS A 34 -5.12 12.27 3.80
C CYS A 34 -5.89 12.86 2.61
N GLY A 35 -7.23 12.85 2.66
CA GLY A 35 -8.07 13.38 1.58
C GLY A 35 -8.12 12.50 0.33
N LEU A 36 -7.56 11.28 0.37
CA LEU A 36 -7.65 10.35 -0.75
C LEU A 36 -9.11 9.95 -0.96
N SER A 37 -9.57 10.04 -2.20
CA SER A 37 -10.93 9.69 -2.56
C SER A 37 -11.01 8.89 -3.87
N THR A 38 -12.08 8.10 -4.04
CA THR A 38 -12.37 7.39 -5.30
C THR A 38 -13.01 8.32 -6.32
N GLU A 39 -13.25 7.81 -7.52
CA GLU A 39 -14.17 8.48 -8.44
C GLU A 39 -15.61 8.40 -7.89
N LEU A 40 -16.45 9.31 -8.38
CA LEU A 40 -17.89 9.33 -8.11
C LEU A 40 -18.56 8.29 -9.02
N ASP A 41 -19.25 7.33 -8.41
CA ASP A 41 -19.88 6.21 -9.11
C ASP A 41 -21.33 6.05 -8.66
N ASP A 42 -22.21 5.60 -9.54
CA ASP A 42 -23.62 5.37 -9.21
C ASP A 42 -23.84 4.07 -8.41
N ASP A 43 -22.90 3.12 -8.50
CA ASP A 43 -22.88 1.90 -7.69
C ASP A 43 -21.89 1.97 -6.52
N ARG A 44 -22.45 1.93 -5.30
CA ARG A 44 -21.69 1.87 -4.04
C ARG A 44 -20.74 0.66 -3.99
N MET A 45 -21.12 -0.47 -4.58
CA MET A 45 -20.29 -1.68 -4.57
C MET A 45 -19.09 -1.56 -5.50
N LEU A 46 -19.21 -0.83 -6.60
CA LEU A 46 -18.07 -0.52 -7.48
C LEU A 46 -17.05 0.35 -6.77
N CYS A 47 -17.49 1.39 -6.06
CA CYS A 47 -16.61 2.23 -5.23
C CYS A 47 -15.81 1.40 -4.21
N LEU A 48 -16.48 0.47 -3.53
CA LEU A 48 -15.83 -0.42 -2.56
C LEU A 48 -14.79 -1.33 -3.21
N LYS A 49 -15.13 -1.96 -4.35
CA LYS A 49 -14.20 -2.84 -5.07
C LYS A 49 -12.98 -2.08 -5.57
N GLN A 50 -13.18 -0.88 -6.12
CA GLN A 50 -12.09 -0.03 -6.59
C GLN A 50 -11.17 0.41 -5.44
N TRP A 51 -11.74 0.81 -4.30
CA TRP A 51 -10.97 1.18 -3.11
C TRP A 51 -10.12 0.01 -2.59
N ASN A 52 -10.75 -1.15 -2.42
CA ASN A 52 -10.07 -2.35 -1.94
C ASN A 52 -9.02 -2.85 -2.95
N ARG A 53 -9.22 -2.64 -4.26
CA ARG A 53 -8.21 -2.92 -5.29
C ARG A 53 -6.98 -2.03 -5.12
N ARG A 54 -7.17 -0.71 -4.93
CA ARG A 54 -6.05 0.23 -4.70
C ARG A 54 -5.21 -0.17 -3.49
N GLU A 55 -5.84 -0.61 -2.40
CA GLU A 55 -5.13 -1.08 -1.21
C GLU A 55 -4.28 -2.33 -1.45
N ARG A 56 -4.77 -3.27 -2.25
CA ARG A 56 -3.97 -4.44 -2.64
C ARG A 56 -2.77 -4.05 -3.50
N GLU A 57 -2.95 -3.15 -4.46
CA GLU A 57 -1.88 -2.70 -5.35
C GLU A 57 -0.77 -1.96 -4.59
N ASP A 58 -1.14 -1.07 -3.66
CA ASP A 58 -0.17 -0.32 -2.87
C ASP A 58 0.56 -1.20 -1.85
N HIS A 59 -0.14 -2.18 -1.25
CA HIS A 59 0.51 -3.17 -0.39
C HIS A 59 1.53 -4.00 -1.20
N LEU A 60 1.20 -4.39 -2.43
CA LEU A 60 2.12 -5.14 -3.29
C LEU A 60 3.38 -4.33 -3.62
N LYS A 61 3.22 -3.05 -3.93
CA LYS A 61 4.34 -2.13 -4.19
C LYS A 61 5.22 -1.96 -2.95
N MET A 62 4.63 -1.78 -1.77
CA MET A 62 5.41 -1.68 -0.54
C MET A 62 6.20 -2.94 -0.23
N VAL A 63 5.62 -4.12 -0.44
CA VAL A 63 6.32 -5.41 -0.29
C VAL A 63 7.47 -5.54 -1.28
N LEU A 64 7.29 -5.14 -2.54
CA LEU A 64 8.36 -5.14 -3.54
C LEU A 64 9.51 -4.21 -3.17
N ILE A 65 9.20 -3.00 -2.68
CA ILE A 65 10.21 -2.03 -2.27
C ILE A 65 10.99 -2.56 -1.06
N SER A 66 10.31 -3.14 -0.07
CA SER A 66 10.96 -3.68 1.12
C SER A 66 11.85 -4.88 0.79
N LEU A 67 11.43 -5.75 -0.14
CA LEU A 67 12.25 -6.87 -0.62
C LEU A 67 13.52 -6.39 -1.32
N THR A 68 13.40 -5.34 -2.13
CA THR A 68 14.54 -4.77 -2.89
C THR A 68 15.55 -4.11 -1.95
N ILE A 69 15.08 -3.36 -0.95
CA ILE A 69 15.96 -2.75 0.04
C ILE A 69 16.61 -3.84 0.90
N GLY A 70 15.83 -4.85 1.33
CA GLY A 70 16.31 -5.97 2.13
C GLY A 70 17.41 -6.77 1.44
N SER A 71 17.27 -7.03 0.13
CA SER A 71 18.29 -7.75 -0.64
C SER A 71 19.60 -6.97 -0.76
N ALA A 72 19.54 -5.65 -0.97
CA ALA A 72 20.72 -4.80 -0.99
C ALA A 72 21.45 -4.81 0.36
N PHE A 73 20.71 -4.71 1.48
CA PHE A 73 21.30 -4.80 2.82
C PHE A 73 21.96 -6.16 3.08
N LEU A 74 21.32 -7.26 2.68
CA LEU A 74 21.88 -8.61 2.83
C LEU A 74 23.17 -8.79 2.02
N ALA A 75 23.24 -8.23 0.81
CA ALA A 75 24.45 -8.28 -0.01
C ALA A 75 25.63 -7.54 0.66
N VAL A 76 25.37 -6.36 1.24
CA VAL A 76 26.39 -5.59 1.98
C VAL A 76 26.85 -6.35 3.23
N ILE A 77 25.92 -6.91 4.01
CA ILE A 77 26.26 -7.69 5.20
C ILE A 77 27.08 -8.93 4.82
N GLY A 78 26.66 -9.67 3.80
CA GLY A 78 27.39 -10.84 3.29
C GLY A 78 28.78 -10.48 2.80
N PHE A 79 28.94 -9.34 2.12
CA PHE A 79 30.24 -8.84 1.68
C PHE A 79 31.16 -8.50 2.86
N VAL A 80 30.65 -7.79 3.88
CA VAL A 80 31.43 -7.45 5.08
C VAL A 80 31.82 -8.70 5.88
N ILE A 81 30.90 -9.65 6.06
CA ILE A 81 31.18 -10.93 6.72
C ILE A 81 32.23 -11.72 5.91
N GLY A 82 32.10 -11.77 4.59
CA GLY A 82 33.07 -12.41 3.70
C GLY A 82 34.46 -11.79 3.81
N MET A 83 34.55 -10.46 3.90
CA MET A 83 35.83 -9.77 4.15
C MET A 83 36.43 -10.14 5.51
N LEU A 84 35.63 -10.14 6.59
CA LEU A 84 36.10 -10.45 7.94
C LEU A 84 36.57 -11.90 8.07
N LEU A 85 35.83 -12.84 7.47
CA LEU A 85 36.22 -14.25 7.43
C LEU A 85 37.48 -14.46 6.55
N GLY A 86 37.54 -13.81 5.40
CA GLY A 86 38.68 -13.87 4.49
C GLY A 86 39.97 -13.31 5.09
N LEU A 87 39.88 -12.22 5.86
CA LEU A 87 41.02 -11.63 6.59
C LEU A 87 41.51 -12.54 7.72
N ASN A 88 40.63 -13.25 8.40
CA ASN A 88 41.01 -14.21 9.45
C ASN A 88 41.65 -15.50 8.89
N SER A 89 41.33 -15.90 7.65
CA SER A 89 41.93 -17.08 7.01
C SER A 89 43.23 -16.79 6.23
N GLY A 90 43.60 -15.52 6.02
CA GLY A 90 44.84 -15.11 5.35
C GLY A 90 46.06 -14.96 6.25
N PHE A 91 45.91 -15.19 7.55
CA PHE A 91 46.97 -15.16 8.57
C PHE A 91 47.05 -16.53 9.25
N SER A 92 47.41 -17.57 8.50
CA SER A 92 47.91 -18.84 9.04
C SER A 92 48.84 -19.54 8.06
#